data_AF-A0A0C3AEZ3-F1
#
_entry.id   AF-A0A0C3AEZ3-F1
#
_cell.length_a   1.000
_cell.length_b   1.000
_cell.length_c   1.000
_cell.angle_alpha   90.00
_cell.angle_beta   90.00
_cell.angle_gamma   90.00
#
_symmetry.space_group_name_H-M   'P 1'
#
loop_
_entity.id
_entity.type
_entity.pdbx_description
1 polymer ?
#
loop_
_entity_poly.entity_id
_entity_poly.type
_entity_poly.pdbx_seq_one_letter_code
_entity_poly.pdbx_strand_id
1 'polypeptide(L)'
;YDIHHEQDTLCPGHGAFIIMLSQEHGHNTHPFWYAQILSAFLITVNHHGVNQTMEVLWVRWFGIMPGHQWGIKKARLLKIGFILDTSDAFSFLDPSLVLCACHLIPASAEGHTDSLLPHSPSVARENGDLDDWMAYYINM
;
A
#
# COMPACT_ATOMS: atom_id res chain seq x y z
N TYR A 1 7.67 -26.04 21.99
CA TYR A 1 6.86 -24.82 22.18
C TYR A 1 6.87 -24.14 20.82
N ASP A 2 5.94 -24.53 19.96
CA ASP A 2 5.85 -24.06 18.58
C ASP A 2 4.93 -22.86 18.55
N ILE A 3 5.52 -21.70 18.28
CA ILE A 3 4.81 -20.44 18.10
C ILE A 3 4.26 -20.52 16.67
N HIS A 4 2.98 -20.87 16.55
CA HIS A 4 2.26 -20.89 15.28
C HIS A 4 2.39 -19.54 14.60
N HIS A 5 3.23 -19.49 13.56
CA HIS A 5 2.99 -18.81 12.29
C HIS A 5 1.86 -17.78 12.31
N GLU A 6 2.13 -16.56 12.82
CA GLU A 6 1.31 -15.38 12.53
C GLU A 6 1.57 -15.00 11.06
N GLN A 7 0.87 -15.68 10.15
CA GLN A 7 0.81 -15.34 8.74
C GLN A 7 -0.43 -14.48 8.50
N ASP A 8 -0.23 -13.22 8.14
CA ASP A 8 -1.32 -12.34 7.68
C ASP A 8 -1.86 -12.87 6.34
N THR A 9 -3.10 -13.34 6.32
CA THR A 9 -3.78 -13.71 5.07
C THR A 9 -4.53 -12.49 4.55
N LEU A 10 -4.04 -11.89 3.47
CA LEU A 10 -4.67 -10.75 2.82
C LEU A 10 -5.44 -11.20 1.57
N CYS A 11 -6.69 -10.78 1.46
CA CYS A 11 -7.48 -10.92 0.24
C CYS A 11 -7.30 -9.65 -0.62
N PRO A 12 -6.72 -9.74 -1.83
CA PRO A 12 -6.56 -8.58 -2.71
C PRO A 12 -7.89 -7.83 -2.91
N GLY A 13 -7.83 -6.50 -2.87
CA GLY A 13 -8.98 -5.62 -3.11
C GLY A 13 -9.89 -5.32 -1.91
N HIS A 14 -9.71 -5.92 -0.73
CA HIS A 14 -10.45 -5.55 0.49
C HIS A 14 -9.50 -5.16 1.61
N GLY A 15 -9.22 -3.86 1.77
CA GLY A 15 -8.41 -3.36 2.88
C GLY A 15 -7.04 -4.03 2.99
N ALA A 16 -6.51 -4.57 1.89
CA ALA A 16 -5.26 -5.30 1.84
C ALA A 16 -4.10 -4.32 1.77
N PHE A 17 -3.82 -3.69 2.91
CA PHE A 17 -2.72 -2.74 3.03
C PHE A 17 -1.50 -3.41 3.63
N ILE A 18 -0.35 -3.06 3.09
CA ILE A 18 0.94 -3.61 3.50
C ILE A 18 1.90 -2.49 3.87
N ILE A 19 2.89 -2.85 4.68
CA ILE A 19 4.03 -2.01 5.02
C ILE A 19 5.33 -2.69 4.58
N MET A 20 6.27 -1.89 4.05
CA MET A 20 7.61 -2.33 3.71
C MET A 20 8.66 -1.30 4.14
N LEU A 21 9.94 -1.69 4.19
CA LEU A 21 11.02 -0.75 4.43
C LEU A 21 11.15 0.23 3.25
N SER A 22 11.21 1.53 3.58
CA SER A 22 11.51 2.57 2.61
C SER A 22 12.95 2.45 2.12
N GLN A 23 13.17 2.68 0.82
CA GLN A 23 14.51 2.77 0.24
C GLN A 23 15.04 4.21 0.23
N GLU A 24 14.31 5.16 0.83
CA GLU A 24 14.72 6.56 0.90
C GLU A 24 15.83 6.78 1.93
N HIS A 25 16.93 7.41 1.48
CA HIS A 25 18.08 7.72 2.32
C HIS A 25 18.08 9.22 2.67
N GLY A 26 18.00 9.56 3.96
CA GLY A 26 18.10 10.95 4.40
C GLY A 26 17.84 11.14 5.90
N HIS A 27 18.26 12.27 6.45
CA HIS A 27 17.86 12.65 7.80
C HIS A 27 16.38 13.09 7.77
N ASN A 28 15.54 12.48 8.62
CA ASN A 28 14.07 12.65 8.69
C ASN A 28 13.24 12.00 7.58
N THR A 29 13.76 11.03 6.82
CA THR A 29 12.89 10.20 5.96
C THR A 29 12.08 9.24 6.81
N HIS A 30 10.82 9.01 6.43
CA HIS A 30 9.97 8.04 7.11
C HIS A 30 10.44 6.64 6.73
N PRO A 31 10.71 5.74 7.71
CA PRO A 31 11.39 4.47 7.43
C PRO A 31 10.56 3.44 6.67
N PHE A 32 9.28 3.71 6.41
CA PHE A 32 8.37 2.75 5.80
C PHE A 32 7.64 3.29 4.58
N TRP A 33 7.35 2.40 3.64
CA TRP A 33 6.38 2.65 2.58
C TRP A 33 5.12 1.83 2.82
N TYR A 34 4.00 2.32 2.28
CA TYR A 34 2.69 1.68 2.41
C TYR A 34 2.07 1.49 1.03
N ALA A 35 1.39 0.38 0.82
CA ALA A 35 0.72 0.09 -0.44
C ALA A 35 -0.60 -0.66 -0.21
N GLN A 36 -1.51 -0.53 -1.17
CA GLN A 36 -2.69 -1.39 -1.31
C GLN A 36 -2.37 -2.50 -2.31
N ILE A 37 -2.61 -3.75 -1.93
CA ILE A 37 -2.53 -4.89 -2.85
C ILE A 37 -3.79 -4.90 -3.73
N LEU A 38 -3.57 -4.80 -5.04
CA LEU A 38 -4.62 -4.90 -6.04
C LEU A 38 -4.81 -6.34 -6.50
N SER A 39 -3.71 -7.07 -6.70
CA SER A 39 -3.72 -8.46 -7.14
C SER A 39 -2.43 -9.19 -6.76
N ALA A 40 -2.51 -10.51 -6.68
CA ALA A 40 -1.37 -11.41 -6.53
C ALA A 40 -1.31 -12.36 -7.72
N PHE A 41 -0.11 -12.54 -8.28
CA PHE A 41 0.12 -13.35 -9.46
C PHE A 41 1.19 -14.40 -9.21
N LEU A 42 0.99 -15.57 -9.81
CA LEU A 42 2.00 -16.62 -9.91
C LEU A 42 2.45 -16.68 -11.38
N ILE A 43 3.65 -16.20 -11.65
CA ILE A 43 4.21 -16.14 -13.01
C ILE A 43 5.27 -17.23 -13.19
N THR A 44 5.29 -17.87 -14.35
CA THR A 44 6.39 -18.78 -14.71
C THR A 44 7.36 -18.04 -15.61
N VAL A 45 8.57 -17.84 -15.12
CA VAL A 45 9.66 -17.16 -15.83
C VAL A 45 10.64 -18.20 -16.33
N ASN A 46 11.02 -18.12 -17.60
CA ASN A 46 12.13 -18.91 -18.13
C ASN A 46 13.41 -18.10 -17.97
N HIS A 47 14.29 -18.54 -17.09
CA HIS A 47 15.60 -17.94 -16.87
C HIS A 47 16.68 -18.95 -17.26
N HIS A 48 17.41 -18.66 -18.35
CA HIS A 48 18.46 -19.53 -18.90
C HIS A 48 18.02 -20.99 -19.15
N GLY A 49 16.80 -21.18 -19.66
CA GLY A 49 16.27 -22.52 -19.97
C GLY A 49 15.67 -23.25 -18.77
N VAL A 50 15.70 -22.66 -17.57
CA VAL A 50 15.03 -23.18 -16.37
C VAL A 50 13.75 -22.41 -16.16
N ASN A 51 12.63 -23.13 -16.10
CA ASN A 51 11.35 -22.56 -15.69
C ASN A 51 11.34 -22.41 -14.17
N GLN A 52 11.13 -21.19 -13.71
CA GLN A 52 10.99 -20.85 -12.30
C GLN A 52 9.64 -20.18 -12.09
N THR A 53 8.93 -20.63 -11.06
CA THR A 53 7.68 -20.01 -10.66
C THR A 53 7.99 -18.92 -9.62
N MET A 54 7.48 -17.71 -9.85
CA MET A 54 7.68 -16.55 -8.99
C MET A 54 6.33 -15.95 -8.61
N GLU A 55 6.21 -15.51 -7.35
CA GLU A 55 5.08 -14.75 -6.85
C GLU A 55 5.33 -13.25 -7.00
N VAL A 56 4.33 -12.52 -7.46
CA VAL A 56 4.42 -11.06 -7.66
C VAL A 56 3.12 -10.41 -7.22
N LEU A 57 3.21 -9.36 -6.41
CA LEU A 57 2.08 -8.51 -6.06
C LEU A 57 1.99 -7.32 -7.02
N TRP A 58 0.78 -6.93 -7.41
CA TRP A 58 0.54 -5.65 -8.05
C TRP A 58 -0.09 -4.70 -7.04
N VAL A 59 0.54 -3.55 -6.83
CA VAL A 59 0.21 -2.64 -5.73
C VAL A 59 -0.03 -1.21 -6.21
N ARG A 60 -0.79 -0.45 -5.42
CA ARG A 60 -0.95 1.00 -5.51
C ARG A 60 -0.32 1.67 -4.30
N TRP A 61 0.54 2.66 -4.51
CA TRP A 61 1.36 3.27 -3.47
C TRP A 61 0.65 4.41 -2.74
N PHE A 62 0.99 4.55 -1.46
CA PHE A 62 0.64 5.71 -0.64
C PHE A 62 1.85 6.64 -0.45
N GLY A 63 1.59 7.94 -0.39
CA GLY A 63 2.52 8.97 0.03
C GLY A 63 2.13 9.57 1.38
N ILE A 64 3.09 10.18 2.07
CA ILE A 64 2.84 10.95 3.29
C ILE A 64 2.11 12.24 2.95
N MET A 65 1.07 12.57 3.72
CA MET A 65 0.32 13.80 3.48
C MET A 65 1.19 15.04 3.76
N PRO A 66 1.39 15.93 2.76
CA PRO A 66 2.21 17.13 2.93
C PRO A 66 1.70 18.03 4.05
N GLY A 67 2.62 18.59 4.85
CA GLY A 67 2.30 19.53 5.91
C GLY A 67 1.63 18.93 7.16
N HIS A 68 1.27 17.64 7.14
CA HIS A 68 0.75 16.96 8.33
C HIS A 68 1.88 16.73 9.33
N GLN A 69 1.65 17.07 10.60
CA GLN A 69 2.58 16.77 11.70
C GLN A 69 2.03 15.61 12.52
N TRP A 70 2.85 14.58 12.75
CA TRP A 70 2.49 13.37 13.48
C TRP A 70 3.50 13.03 14.58
N GLY A 71 3.18 11.98 15.34
CA GLY A 71 4.04 11.39 16.35
C GLY A 71 3.55 11.63 17.79
N ILE A 72 4.17 10.90 18.72
CA ILE A 72 3.76 10.85 20.13
C ILE A 72 3.73 12.26 20.75
N LYS A 73 4.73 13.10 20.47
CA LYS A 73 4.81 14.49 20.97
C LYS A 73 3.64 15.37 20.51
N LYS A 74 3.01 15.04 19.39
CA LYS A 74 1.87 15.78 18.82
C LYS A 74 0.53 15.09 19.10
N ALA A 75 0.55 13.89 19.70
CA ALA A 75 -0.61 13.02 19.89
C ALA A 75 -1.44 12.86 18.60
N ARG A 76 -0.75 12.72 17.45
CA ARG A 76 -1.38 12.61 16.12
C ARG A 76 -0.82 11.41 15.37
N LEU A 77 -1.72 10.60 14.81
CA LEU A 77 -1.37 9.49 13.95
C LEU A 77 -0.75 9.99 12.63
N LEU A 78 0.09 9.15 12.03
CA LEU A 78 0.61 9.40 10.69
C LEU A 78 -0.57 9.35 9.70
N LYS A 79 -0.61 10.34 8.81
CA LYS A 79 -1.63 10.47 7.77
C LYS A 79 -0.98 10.28 6.40
N ILE A 80 -1.55 9.40 5.60
CA ILE A 80 -1.10 9.05 4.24
C ILE A 80 -2.25 9.19 3.25
N GLY A 81 -1.95 9.29 1.96
CA GLY A 81 -2.93 9.31 0.87
C GLY A 81 -2.37 8.61 -0.35
N PHE A 82 -3.22 8.20 -1.29
CA PHE A 82 -2.72 7.59 -2.53
C PHE A 82 -1.85 8.58 -3.31
N ILE A 83 -0.80 8.07 -3.94
CA ILE A 83 -0.02 8.85 -4.90
C ILE A 83 -0.90 9.11 -6.13
N LEU A 84 -0.78 10.32 -6.70
CA LEU A 84 -1.46 10.70 -7.93
C LEU A 84 -1.10 9.73 -9.06
N ASP A 85 -2.07 9.35 -9.89
CA ASP A 85 -1.92 8.51 -11.08
C ASP A 85 -0.84 9.04 -12.05
N THR A 86 0.39 8.64 -11.75
CA THR A 86 1.64 8.96 -12.43
C THR A 86 2.40 7.64 -12.56
N SER A 87 3.55 7.64 -13.24
CA SER A 87 4.32 6.41 -13.49
C SER A 87 4.65 5.61 -12.24
N ASP A 88 4.69 6.27 -11.08
CA ASP A 88 5.18 5.71 -9.82
C ASP A 88 4.03 5.33 -8.87
N ALA A 89 2.76 5.55 -9.28
CA ALA A 89 1.60 5.25 -8.44
C ALA A 89 1.34 3.74 -8.30
N PHE A 90 1.76 2.95 -9.29
CA PHE A 90 1.54 1.51 -9.33
C PHE A 90 2.85 0.78 -9.63
N SER A 91 3.07 -0.36 -8.98
CA SER A 91 4.20 -1.21 -9.32
C SER A 91 3.94 -2.68 -9.03
N PHE A 92 4.82 -3.52 -9.57
CA PHE A 92 4.96 -4.89 -9.09
C PHE A 92 5.89 -4.92 -7.87
N LEU A 93 5.60 -5.80 -6.92
CA LEU A 93 6.32 -5.94 -5.66
C LEU A 93 6.59 -7.42 -5.38
N ASP A 94 7.82 -7.74 -4.98
CA ASP A 94 8.20 -9.05 -4.46
C ASP A 94 7.58 -9.24 -3.05
N PRO A 95 6.75 -10.27 -2.82
CA PRO A 95 6.13 -10.51 -1.52
C PRO A 95 7.14 -10.60 -0.36
N SER A 96 8.38 -11.02 -0.61
CA SER A 96 9.43 -11.12 0.42
C SER A 96 9.89 -9.77 0.99
N LEU A 97 9.54 -8.66 0.30
CA LEU A 97 9.82 -7.31 0.78
C LEU A 97 8.73 -6.76 1.70
N VAL A 98 7.59 -7.46 1.81
CA VAL A 98 6.49 -7.08 2.71
C VAL A 98 6.87 -7.43 4.15
N LEU A 99 6.77 -6.45 5.06
CA LEU A 99 7.03 -6.70 6.48
C LEU A 99 5.80 -7.32 7.16
N CYS A 100 4.62 -6.72 6.96
CA CYS A 100 3.35 -7.21 7.47
C CYS A 100 2.16 -6.50 6.79
N ALA A 101 0.95 -6.95 7.10
CA ALA A 101 -0.25 -6.18 6.85
C ALA A 101 -0.33 -4.95 7.77
N CYS A 102 -1.06 -3.92 7.36
CA CYS A 102 -1.36 -2.78 8.23
C CYS A 102 -2.85 -2.39 8.16
N HIS A 103 -3.35 -1.80 9.24
CA HIS A 103 -4.72 -1.33 9.32
C HIS A 103 -4.79 0.18 9.09
N LEU A 104 -5.44 0.57 8.00
CA LEU A 104 -5.67 1.97 7.66
C LEU A 104 -7.08 2.40 8.05
N ILE A 105 -7.19 3.54 8.72
CA ILE A 105 -8.46 4.15 9.11
C ILE A 105 -8.73 5.33 8.17
N PRO A 106 -9.81 5.32 7.36
CA PRO A 106 -10.14 6.45 6.51
C PRO A 106 -10.29 7.75 7.31
N ALA A 107 -9.69 8.83 6.82
CA ALA A 107 -9.84 10.16 7.41
C ALA A 107 -11.15 10.79 6.94
N SER A 108 -12.27 10.30 7.46
CA SER A 108 -13.61 10.64 6.96
C SER A 108 -13.94 12.13 6.93
N ALA A 109 -13.32 12.93 7.80
CA ALA A 109 -13.46 14.38 7.82
C ALA A 109 -12.85 15.10 6.60
N GLU A 110 -11.93 14.47 5.87
CA GLU A 110 -11.31 15.01 4.66
C GLU A 110 -12.14 14.69 3.39
N GLY A 111 -13.09 13.76 3.49
CA GLY A 111 -13.95 13.34 2.39
C GLY A 111 -13.26 12.48 1.34
N HIS A 112 -13.83 12.49 0.15
CA HIS A 112 -13.42 11.67 -0.99
C HIS A 112 -12.92 12.53 -2.15
N THR A 113 -12.17 11.92 -3.07
CA THR A 113 -11.74 12.55 -4.32
C THR A 113 -11.57 11.53 -5.45
N ASP A 114 -11.92 11.95 -6.66
CA ASP A 114 -11.63 11.24 -7.90
C ASP A 114 -10.30 11.69 -8.55
N SER A 115 -9.68 12.75 -8.04
CA SER A 115 -8.51 13.39 -8.66
C SER A 115 -7.23 12.54 -8.58
N LEU A 116 -7.13 11.64 -7.60
CA LEU A 116 -5.96 10.77 -7.40
C LEU A 116 -5.85 9.67 -8.44
N LEU A 117 -6.99 9.30 -9.04
CA LEU A 117 -7.09 8.34 -10.13
C LEU A 117 -8.23 8.83 -11.05
N PRO A 118 -7.93 9.79 -11.94
CA PRO A 118 -8.91 10.24 -12.91
C PRO A 118 -9.26 9.04 -13.80
N HIS A 119 -10.53 8.93 -14.21
CA HIS A 119 -11.12 7.82 -14.98
C HIS A 119 -11.63 6.63 -14.13
N SER A 120 -12.90 6.74 -13.72
CA SER A 120 -13.71 5.65 -13.14
C SER A 120 -14.53 4.95 -14.24
N PRO A 121 -14.82 3.64 -14.12
CA PRO A 121 -14.42 2.71 -13.06
C PRO A 121 -12.99 2.15 -13.23
N SER A 122 -12.35 1.77 -12.12
CA SER A 122 -11.00 1.19 -12.12
C SER A 122 -10.89 0.00 -11.17
N VAL A 123 -10.06 -0.99 -11.53
CA VAL A 123 -9.70 -2.14 -10.69
C VAL A 123 -8.91 -1.72 -9.43
N ALA A 124 -8.34 -0.53 -9.44
CA ALA A 124 -7.60 0.03 -8.31
C ALA A 124 -8.51 0.61 -7.21
N ARG A 125 -9.83 0.54 -7.38
CA ARG A 125 -10.84 0.97 -6.40
C ARG A 125 -11.66 -0.22 -5.92
N GLU A 126 -12.04 -0.18 -4.66
CA GLU A 126 -12.86 -1.24 -4.06
C GLU A 126 -14.27 -1.22 -4.67
N ASN A 127 -14.84 -2.40 -4.92
CA ASN A 127 -16.26 -2.61 -5.22
C ASN A 127 -16.91 -1.70 -6.29
N GLY A 128 -16.11 -1.17 -7.24
CA GLY A 128 -16.62 -0.28 -8.30
C GLY A 128 -16.81 1.17 -7.87
N ASP A 129 -16.18 1.58 -6.76
CA ASP A 129 -16.19 2.96 -6.28
C ASP A 129 -15.70 3.93 -7.36
N LEU A 130 -16.28 5.14 -7.34
CA LEU A 130 -16.00 6.20 -8.30
C LEU A 130 -14.95 7.20 -7.81
N ASP A 131 -14.60 7.14 -6.53
CA ASP A 131 -13.65 8.01 -5.86
C ASP A 131 -12.85 7.23 -4.79
N ASP A 132 -11.80 7.87 -4.27
CA ASP A 132 -10.95 7.37 -3.20
C ASP A 132 -11.13 8.25 -1.95
N TRP A 133 -10.92 7.70 -0.75
CA TRP A 133 -10.70 8.55 0.41
C TRP A 133 -9.50 9.48 0.20
N MET A 134 -9.64 10.75 0.57
CA MET A 134 -8.58 11.76 0.47
C MET A 134 -7.32 11.37 1.25
N ALA A 135 -7.51 10.75 2.42
CA ALA A 135 -6.43 10.34 3.29
C ALA A 135 -6.84 9.23 4.25
N TYR A 136 -5.84 8.57 4.83
CA TYR A 136 -5.97 7.52 5.82
C TYR A 136 -5.02 7.81 6.99
N TYR A 137 -5.43 7.43 8.19
CA TYR A 137 -4.56 7.34 9.35
C TYR A 137 -4.03 5.91 9.48
N ILE A 138 -2.74 5.79 9.78
CA ILE A 138 -2.14 4.49 10.07
C ILE A 138 -2.38 4.16 11.53
N ASN A 139 -2.99 2.99 11.77
CA ASN A 139 -3.08 2.38 13.09
C ASN A 139 -2.05 1.24 13.16
N MET A 140 -0.98 1.46 13.93
CA MET A 140 0.05 0.48 14.26
C MET A 140 0.08 0.26 15.76
#